data_AF-A0A672RNU5-F1
#
_entry.id   AF-A0A672RNU5-F1
#
_cell.length_a   1.000
_cell.length_b   1.000
_cell.length_c   1.000
_cell.angle_alpha   90.00
_cell.angle_beta   90.00
_cell.angle_gamma   90.00
#
_symmetry.space_group_name_H-M   'P 1'
#
loop_
_entity.id
_entity.type
_entity.pdbx_description
1 polymer ?
#
loop_
_entity_poly.entity_id
_entity_poly.type
_entity_poly.pdbx_seq_one_letter_code
_entity_poly.pdbx_strand_id
1 'polypeptide(L)'
;MKKVALFLFLTGLLGRAQGWQNNYDGPLNFNCPAGQSISSITSENSNHHEDRRWDFGCQATFGQSAECYWTNYVNDFDQALLFECPAEHVMAGMSSYHNNYFEDRRWRFYCCRSPCVTRDCHWTSYVNSFDEYFTWTAPSRSVLVGAQSYHQNHEEWVQFIYLLVMLFLISNMRSYFKSSMSDRVLCCSLMLHFFQRSTVEV
;
A
#
# COMPACT_ATOMS: atom_id res chain seq x y z
N MET A 1 -57.11 -19.17 -13.75
CA MET A 1 -56.22 -18.10 -14.25
C MET A 1 -55.11 -17.89 -13.23
N LYS A 2 -53.89 -18.38 -13.49
CA LYS A 2 -52.74 -18.22 -12.56
C LYS A 2 -52.05 -16.90 -12.88
N LYS A 3 -52.05 -15.95 -11.94
CA LYS A 3 -51.32 -14.69 -12.07
C LYS A 3 -49.84 -14.98 -11.88
N VAL A 4 -49.04 -14.83 -12.93
CA VAL A 4 -47.57 -14.90 -12.86
C VAL A 4 -47.10 -13.53 -12.41
N ALA A 5 -46.54 -13.44 -11.20
CA ALA A 5 -45.87 -12.24 -10.72
C ALA A 5 -44.46 -12.20 -11.31
N LEU A 6 -44.21 -11.23 -12.19
CA LEU A 6 -42.90 -10.97 -12.79
C LEU A 6 -42.05 -10.22 -11.75
N PHE A 7 -41.15 -10.94 -11.08
CA PHE A 7 -40.14 -10.32 -10.21
C PHE A 7 -39.00 -9.77 -11.08
N LEU A 8 -39.01 -8.46 -11.32
CA LEU A 8 -37.87 -7.74 -11.86
C LEU A 8 -36.79 -7.67 -10.77
N PHE A 9 -35.79 -8.54 -10.85
CA PHE A 9 -34.55 -8.38 -10.10
C PHE A 9 -33.79 -7.19 -10.70
N LEU A 10 -33.99 -6.01 -10.12
CA LEU A 10 -33.12 -4.86 -10.35
C LEU A 10 -31.78 -5.19 -9.67
N THR A 11 -30.84 -5.80 -10.40
CA THR A 11 -29.46 -5.91 -9.94
C THR A 11 -28.86 -4.52 -9.95
N GLY A 12 -29.02 -3.79 -8.85
CA GLY A 12 -28.30 -2.55 -8.61
C GLY A 12 -26.81 -2.85 -8.59
N LEU A 13 -26.12 -2.57 -9.70
CA LEU A 13 -24.68 -2.33 -9.69
C LEU A 13 -24.47 -1.05 -8.89
N LEU A 14 -24.44 -1.17 -7.56
CA LEU A 14 -23.90 -0.14 -6.69
C LEU A 14 -22.38 -0.11 -6.95
N GLY A 15 -21.98 0.64 -7.97
CA GLY A 15 -20.63 1.16 -8.03
C GLY A 15 -20.42 1.95 -6.76
N ARG A 16 -19.60 1.44 -5.84
CA ARG A 16 -19.23 2.18 -4.64
C ARG A 16 -18.56 3.47 -5.10
N ALA A 17 -19.11 4.62 -4.73
CA ALA A 17 -18.36 5.86 -4.77
C ALA A 17 -17.11 5.64 -3.90
N GLN A 18 -15.93 5.62 -4.52
CA GLN A 18 -14.66 5.65 -3.83
C GLN A 18 -14.61 6.94 -3.00
N GLY A 19 -14.40 6.79 -1.70
CA GLY A 19 -14.31 7.88 -0.74
C GLY A 19 -13.10 7.68 0.14
N TRP A 20 -12.57 8.78 0.67
CA TRP A 20 -11.45 8.76 1.58
C TRP A 20 -11.67 7.76 2.73
N GLN A 21 -10.69 6.90 2.96
CA GLN A 21 -10.72 5.86 4.01
C GLN A 21 -10.47 6.43 5.41
N ASN A 22 -10.04 7.70 5.49
CA ASN A 22 -9.88 8.46 6.72
C ASN A 22 -10.20 9.94 6.48
N ASN A 23 -10.47 10.65 7.57
CA ASN A 23 -10.45 12.12 7.60
C ASN A 23 -9.04 12.61 7.99
N TYR A 24 -8.77 13.90 7.79
CA TYR A 24 -7.61 14.57 8.38
C TYR A 24 -7.64 14.44 9.91
N ASP A 25 -6.46 14.36 10.51
CA ASP A 25 -6.18 14.02 11.92
C ASP A 25 -6.75 12.67 12.37
N GLY A 26 -7.36 11.93 11.45
CA GLY A 26 -8.08 10.70 11.72
C GLY A 26 -7.20 9.46 11.56
N PRO A 27 -7.55 8.37 12.27
CA PRO A 27 -6.90 7.09 12.06
C PRO A 27 -7.25 6.55 10.67
N LEU A 28 -6.28 5.89 10.06
CA LEU A 28 -6.44 5.08 8.87
C LEU A 28 -6.41 3.59 9.26
N ASN A 29 -7.38 2.84 8.77
CA ASN A 29 -7.40 1.39 8.93
C ASN A 29 -8.07 0.73 7.72
N PHE A 30 -7.25 0.36 6.74
CA PHE A 30 -7.72 -0.23 5.49
C PHE A 30 -7.05 -1.58 5.23
N ASN A 31 -7.84 -2.56 4.81
CA ASN A 31 -7.33 -3.78 4.18
C ASN A 31 -8.27 -4.23 3.08
N CYS A 32 -7.68 -4.80 2.03
CA CYS A 32 -8.42 -5.42 0.95
C CYS A 32 -9.20 -6.66 1.42
N PRO A 33 -10.27 -7.03 0.72
CA PRO A 33 -10.96 -8.30 0.94
C PRO A 33 -10.01 -9.50 0.81
N ALA A 34 -10.39 -10.63 1.40
CA ALA A 34 -9.61 -11.87 1.31
C ALA A 34 -9.33 -12.25 -0.16
N GLY A 35 -8.08 -12.62 -0.46
CA GLY A 35 -7.63 -12.94 -1.81
C GLY A 35 -7.25 -11.73 -2.66
N GLN A 36 -7.21 -10.53 -2.08
CA GLN A 36 -6.87 -9.29 -2.78
C GLN A 36 -5.73 -8.53 -2.09
N SER A 37 -5.00 -7.74 -2.86
CA SER A 37 -3.93 -6.85 -2.39
C SER A 37 -4.15 -5.44 -2.91
N ILE A 38 -3.45 -4.46 -2.32
CA ILE A 38 -3.51 -3.07 -2.77
C ILE A 38 -3.02 -2.99 -4.23
N SER A 39 -3.78 -2.26 -5.05
CA SER A 39 -3.51 -2.03 -6.48
C SER A 39 -3.46 -0.56 -6.85
N SER A 40 -4.02 0.32 -6.03
CA SER A 40 -3.86 1.76 -6.19
C SER A 40 -3.86 2.46 -4.84
N ILE A 41 -3.19 3.61 -4.80
CA ILE A 41 -3.13 4.51 -3.65
C ILE A 41 -3.44 5.90 -4.16
N THR A 42 -4.41 6.56 -3.57
CA THR A 42 -4.72 7.97 -3.79
C THR A 42 -4.55 8.71 -2.47
N SER A 43 -3.94 9.89 -2.51
CA SER A 43 -3.79 10.72 -1.31
C SER A 43 -3.93 12.20 -1.62
N GLU A 44 -4.51 12.93 -0.67
CA GLU A 44 -4.64 14.39 -0.67
C GLU A 44 -4.12 14.91 0.67
N ASN A 45 -3.29 15.95 0.63
CA ASN A 45 -2.81 16.69 1.79
C ASN A 45 -3.72 17.87 2.12
N SER A 46 -3.65 18.34 3.36
CA SER A 46 -4.20 19.62 3.76
C SER A 46 -3.22 20.38 4.61
N ASN A 47 -2.78 21.54 4.12
CA ASN A 47 -1.92 22.48 4.87
C ASN A 47 -2.65 23.19 6.03
N HIS A 48 -3.93 22.88 6.27
CA HIS A 48 -4.62 23.34 7.47
C HIS A 48 -4.46 22.34 8.62
N HIS A 49 -4.47 21.06 8.27
CA HIS A 49 -4.36 19.95 9.22
C HIS A 49 -2.94 19.40 9.32
N GLU A 50 -2.07 19.75 8.37
CA GLU A 50 -0.76 19.15 8.17
C GLU A 50 -0.79 17.63 8.07
N ASP A 51 -1.85 17.15 7.40
CA ASP A 51 -2.15 15.75 7.35
C ASP A 51 -2.70 15.35 5.98
N ARG A 52 -2.68 14.03 5.72
CA ARG A 52 -3.13 13.40 4.50
C ARG A 52 -4.33 12.48 4.74
N ARG A 53 -5.24 12.50 3.76
CA ARG A 53 -6.27 11.46 3.59
C ARG A 53 -5.83 10.46 2.52
N TRP A 54 -6.36 9.25 2.63
CA TRP A 54 -5.92 8.11 1.84
C TRP A 54 -7.12 7.36 1.27
N ASP A 55 -7.02 6.93 0.02
CA ASP A 55 -7.94 5.98 -0.60
C ASP A 55 -7.18 4.90 -1.35
N PHE A 56 -7.78 3.72 -1.47
CA PHE A 56 -7.12 2.52 -1.94
C PHE A 56 -7.98 1.72 -2.91
N GLY A 57 -7.34 1.23 -3.96
CA GLY A 57 -7.88 0.20 -4.84
C GLY A 57 -7.35 -1.18 -4.46
N CYS A 58 -8.15 -2.21 -4.73
CA CYS A 58 -7.77 -3.60 -4.54
C CYS A 58 -7.78 -4.36 -5.87
N GLN A 59 -6.89 -5.35 -6.00
CA GLN A 59 -6.89 -6.31 -7.10
C GLN A 59 -6.82 -7.73 -6.58
N ALA A 60 -7.38 -8.68 -7.34
CA ALA A 60 -7.20 -10.09 -7.06
C ALA A 60 -5.72 -10.48 -7.09
N THR A 61 -5.27 -11.16 -6.05
CA THR A 61 -3.89 -11.63 -5.91
C THR A 61 -3.87 -13.14 -6.00
N PHE A 62 -3.23 -13.67 -7.04
CA PHE A 62 -3.17 -15.11 -7.25
C PHE A 62 -2.47 -15.83 -6.09
N GLY A 63 -3.04 -16.95 -5.66
CA GLY A 63 -2.47 -17.80 -4.62
C GLY A 63 -2.44 -17.19 -3.22
N GLN A 64 -2.97 -15.98 -3.01
CA GLN A 64 -3.03 -15.39 -1.67
C GLN A 64 -3.85 -16.31 -0.75
N SER A 65 -3.24 -16.70 0.37
CA SER A 65 -3.89 -17.53 1.38
C SER A 65 -4.59 -16.65 2.43
N ALA A 66 -5.34 -17.28 3.33
CA ALA A 66 -5.92 -16.59 4.49
C ALA A 66 -4.87 -16.25 5.58
N GLU A 67 -3.61 -16.69 5.43
CA GLU A 67 -2.52 -16.36 6.35
C GLU A 67 -2.09 -14.90 6.14
N CYS A 68 -2.62 -14.02 6.98
CA CYS A 68 -2.29 -12.61 6.97
C CYS A 68 -2.08 -12.10 8.39
N TYR A 69 -1.29 -11.04 8.53
CA TYR A 69 -1.06 -10.40 9.82
C TYR A 69 -0.79 -8.91 9.66
N TRP A 70 -1.14 -8.16 10.71
CA TRP A 70 -0.68 -6.80 10.89
C TRP A 70 0.72 -6.81 11.48
N THR A 71 1.60 -5.99 10.93
CA THR A 71 2.88 -5.70 11.57
C THR A 71 2.68 -4.86 12.83
N ASN A 72 3.72 -4.77 13.65
CA ASN A 72 3.87 -3.63 14.56
C ASN A 72 4.00 -2.32 13.76
N TYR A 73 3.94 -1.17 14.44
CA TYR A 73 4.32 0.08 13.80
C TYR A 73 5.78 0.01 13.35
N VAL A 74 6.03 0.38 12.10
CA VAL A 74 7.32 0.17 11.42
C VAL A 74 8.19 1.42 11.41
N ASN A 75 7.63 2.56 11.78
CA ASN A 75 8.35 3.81 12.04
C ASN A 75 7.89 4.44 13.36
N ASP A 76 8.72 5.32 13.90
CA ASP A 76 8.34 6.30 14.91
C ASP A 76 7.96 7.62 14.22
N PHE A 77 7.44 8.58 15.00
CA PHE A 77 7.19 9.93 14.50
C PHE A 77 8.50 10.64 14.15
N ASP A 78 8.44 11.56 13.20
CA ASP A 78 9.58 12.31 12.65
C ASP A 78 10.66 11.40 12.06
N GLN A 79 10.29 10.19 11.61
CA GLN A 79 11.21 9.20 11.04
C GLN A 79 10.72 8.68 9.70
N ALA A 80 11.69 8.44 8.82
CA ALA A 80 11.43 7.81 7.53
C ALA A 80 10.83 6.41 7.69
N LEU A 81 9.91 6.10 6.78
CA LEU A 81 9.31 4.80 6.59
C LEU A 81 10.18 3.99 5.64
N LEU A 82 10.57 2.78 6.01
CA LEU A 82 11.15 1.82 5.09
C LEU A 82 10.65 0.43 5.44
N PHE A 83 9.78 -0.12 4.61
CA PHE A 83 9.15 -1.39 4.91
C PHE A 83 8.92 -2.24 3.66
N GLU A 84 9.21 -3.53 3.80
CA GLU A 84 8.86 -4.57 2.84
C GLU A 84 8.15 -5.71 3.60
N CYS A 85 7.04 -6.21 3.04
CA CYS A 85 6.49 -7.48 3.49
C CYS A 85 7.54 -8.60 3.31
N PRO A 86 7.59 -9.60 4.19
CA PRO A 86 8.53 -10.71 4.03
C PRO A 86 8.35 -11.45 2.70
N ALA A 87 9.35 -12.24 2.34
CA ALA A 87 9.26 -13.10 1.16
C ALA A 87 7.96 -13.94 1.16
N GLU A 88 7.38 -14.15 -0.03
CA GLU A 88 6.08 -14.80 -0.21
C GLU A 88 4.90 -14.08 0.46
N HIS A 89 4.99 -12.76 0.64
CA HIS A 89 3.87 -11.94 1.11
C HIS A 89 3.64 -10.72 0.20
N VAL A 90 2.41 -10.26 0.18
CA VAL A 90 1.99 -9.04 -0.50
C VAL A 90 1.37 -8.05 0.49
N MET A 91 1.45 -6.77 0.18
CA MET A 91 0.80 -5.72 0.97
C MET A 91 -0.69 -5.65 0.62
N ALA A 92 -1.52 -6.06 1.58
CA ALA A 92 -2.97 -6.11 1.44
C ALA A 92 -3.68 -5.05 2.28
N GLY A 93 -2.97 -4.23 3.04
CA GLY A 93 -3.58 -3.18 3.86
C GLY A 93 -2.57 -2.22 4.48
N MET A 94 -3.07 -1.07 4.88
CA MET A 94 -2.32 0.03 5.49
C MET A 94 -3.13 0.58 6.67
N SER A 95 -2.46 0.79 7.79
CA SER A 95 -3.05 1.43 8.96
C SER A 95 -2.09 2.45 9.54
N SER A 96 -2.64 3.58 9.96
CA SER A 96 -1.88 4.69 10.48
C SER A 96 -2.68 5.51 11.47
N TYR A 97 -2.00 6.24 12.35
CA TYR A 97 -2.61 7.29 13.16
C TYR A 97 -1.74 8.53 13.13
N HIS A 98 -2.41 9.67 13.15
CA HIS A 98 -1.80 10.99 13.18
C HIS A 98 -1.56 11.45 14.62
N ASN A 99 -0.57 12.31 14.83
CA ASN A 99 -0.37 13.00 16.09
C ASN A 99 0.00 14.46 15.86
N ASN A 100 -0.88 15.37 16.27
CA ASN A 100 -0.74 16.81 16.05
C ASN A 100 0.42 17.46 16.83
N TYR A 101 1.04 16.80 17.80
CA TYR A 101 2.27 17.33 18.39
C TYR A 101 3.45 17.18 17.43
N PHE A 102 3.49 16.08 16.68
CA PHE A 102 4.53 15.81 15.69
C PHE A 102 4.13 16.28 14.28
N GLU A 103 2.82 16.43 14.02
CA GLU A 103 2.24 16.59 12.68
C GLU A 103 2.68 15.45 11.73
N ASP A 104 2.75 14.23 12.29
CA ASP A 104 3.21 13.02 11.61
C ASP A 104 2.29 11.81 11.82
N ARG A 105 2.50 10.81 10.97
CA ARG A 105 1.84 9.52 10.98
C ARG A 105 2.80 8.37 11.26
N ARG A 106 2.41 7.52 12.21
CA ARG A 106 2.99 6.18 12.34
C ARG A 106 2.28 5.18 11.47
N TRP A 107 3.03 4.24 10.90
CA TRP A 107 2.55 3.29 9.90
C TRP A 107 2.71 1.86 10.35
N ARG A 108 1.73 1.03 9.99
CA ARG A 108 1.82 -0.44 10.03
C ARG A 108 1.12 -1.01 8.80
N PHE A 109 1.51 -2.21 8.41
CA PHE A 109 1.06 -2.84 7.18
C PHE A 109 0.42 -4.18 7.44
N TYR A 110 -0.52 -4.53 6.57
CA TYR A 110 -1.15 -5.84 6.55
C TYR A 110 -0.53 -6.68 5.44
N CYS A 111 0.25 -7.69 5.84
CA CYS A 111 0.91 -8.59 4.90
C CYS A 111 0.13 -9.90 4.82
N CYS A 112 -0.18 -10.33 3.60
CA CYS A 112 -0.84 -11.60 3.34
C CYS A 112 0.09 -12.52 2.56
N ARG A 113 0.18 -13.79 2.98
CA ARG A 113 0.98 -14.78 2.29
C ARG A 113 0.43 -15.03 0.89
N SER A 114 1.28 -14.89 -0.11
CA SER A 114 1.00 -15.15 -1.52
C SER A 114 2.24 -15.79 -2.15
N PRO A 115 2.11 -17.01 -2.69
CA PRO A 115 3.20 -17.70 -3.38
C PRO A 115 3.75 -16.82 -4.48
N CYS A 116 5.03 -16.52 -4.35
CA CYS A 116 5.75 -15.70 -5.28
C CYS A 116 6.35 -16.55 -6.39
N VAL A 117 6.24 -16.09 -7.64
CA VAL A 117 6.62 -16.87 -8.83
C VAL A 117 7.68 -16.17 -9.69
N THR A 118 8.17 -15.01 -9.27
CA THR A 118 9.07 -14.15 -10.07
C THR A 118 10.08 -13.43 -9.17
N ARG A 119 11.25 -13.13 -9.75
CA ARG A 119 12.36 -12.36 -9.13
C ARG A 119 12.43 -10.92 -9.61
N ASP A 120 11.53 -10.52 -10.50
CA ASP A 120 11.53 -9.19 -11.10
C ASP A 120 10.94 -8.19 -10.11
N CYS A 121 11.79 -7.63 -9.25
CA CYS A 121 11.37 -6.59 -8.32
C CYS A 121 12.10 -5.29 -8.54
N HIS A 122 11.37 -4.20 -8.36
CA HIS A 122 11.92 -2.86 -8.51
C HIS A 122 11.17 -1.89 -7.62
N TRP A 123 11.89 -0.88 -7.15
CA TRP A 123 11.28 0.31 -6.59
C TRP A 123 10.80 1.20 -7.73
N THR A 124 9.64 1.81 -7.57
CA THR A 124 9.24 2.95 -8.41
C THR A 124 10.15 4.13 -8.12
N SER A 125 10.15 5.14 -9.01
CA SER A 125 10.53 6.49 -8.57
C SER A 125 9.56 7.01 -7.52
N TYR A 126 9.83 8.19 -6.95
CA TYR A 126 8.83 8.90 -6.15
C TYR A 126 7.52 9.02 -6.94
N VAL A 127 6.41 8.64 -6.29
CA VAL A 127 5.07 8.62 -6.90
C VAL A 127 4.28 9.91 -6.64
N ASN A 128 4.84 10.82 -5.85
CA ASN A 128 4.25 12.09 -5.47
C ASN A 128 5.31 13.10 -5.06
N SER A 129 4.96 14.38 -5.07
CA SER A 129 5.64 15.43 -4.31
C SER A 129 4.99 15.64 -2.93
N PHE A 130 5.65 16.43 -2.09
CA PHE A 130 5.35 16.62 -0.68
C PHE A 130 3.91 17.05 -0.38
N ASP A 131 3.41 18.06 -1.09
CA ASP A 131 2.06 18.64 -0.96
C ASP A 131 1.12 18.21 -2.07
N GLU A 132 1.46 17.17 -2.82
CA GLU A 132 0.71 16.83 -4.01
C GLU A 132 -0.49 15.93 -3.67
N TYR A 133 -1.64 16.23 -4.30
CA TYR A 133 -2.63 15.20 -4.59
C TYR A 133 -1.99 14.20 -5.55
N PHE A 134 -2.05 12.92 -5.24
CA PHE A 134 -1.56 11.91 -6.18
C PHE A 134 -2.48 10.70 -6.25
N THR A 135 -2.43 10.02 -7.40
CA THR A 135 -2.98 8.69 -7.60
C THR A 135 -1.91 7.83 -8.25
N TRP A 136 -1.50 6.78 -7.54
CA TRP A 136 -0.65 5.73 -8.08
C TRP A 136 -1.47 4.48 -8.32
N THR A 137 -1.25 3.83 -9.47
CA THR A 137 -1.83 2.52 -9.79
C THR A 137 -0.71 1.55 -10.14
N ALA A 138 -0.76 0.35 -9.57
CA ALA A 138 0.16 -0.73 -9.88
C ALA A 138 0.10 -1.06 -11.39
N PRO A 139 1.25 -1.12 -12.07
CA PRO A 139 1.29 -1.58 -13.46
C PRO A 139 0.70 -2.97 -13.61
N SER A 140 0.19 -3.29 -14.81
CA SER A 140 -0.32 -4.61 -15.14
C SER A 140 0.64 -5.72 -14.71
N ARG A 141 0.11 -6.77 -14.05
CA ARG A 141 0.87 -7.92 -13.53
C ARG A 141 1.93 -7.55 -12.48
N SER A 142 1.73 -6.43 -11.79
CA SER A 142 2.55 -6.05 -10.64
C SER A 142 1.75 -6.03 -9.35
N VAL A 143 2.40 -6.37 -8.23
CA VAL A 143 1.81 -6.34 -6.90
C VAL A 143 2.68 -5.53 -5.94
N LEU A 144 2.03 -4.76 -5.08
CA LEU A 144 2.68 -3.97 -4.04
C LEU A 144 3.18 -4.87 -2.91
N VAL A 145 4.45 -4.73 -2.55
CA VAL A 145 5.09 -5.52 -1.49
C VAL A 145 5.85 -4.69 -0.48
N GLY A 146 6.08 -3.40 -0.74
CA GLY A 146 6.79 -2.51 0.18
C GLY A 146 6.53 -1.04 -0.12
N ALA A 147 6.83 -0.20 0.86
CA ALA A 147 6.73 1.25 0.77
C ALA A 147 7.92 1.89 1.50
N GLN A 148 8.43 2.97 0.93
CA GLN A 148 9.46 3.80 1.51
C GLN A 148 8.98 5.25 1.51
N SER A 149 9.29 5.98 2.57
CA SER A 149 9.18 7.44 2.61
C SER A 149 10.53 8.13 2.65
N TYR A 150 10.57 9.33 2.10
CA TYR A 150 11.56 10.32 2.48
C TYR A 150 10.99 11.20 3.60
N HIS A 151 11.86 11.62 4.50
CA HIS A 151 11.55 12.51 5.62
C HIS A 151 12.51 13.69 5.57
N GLN A 152 11.99 14.91 5.56
CA GLN A 152 12.80 16.12 5.62
C GLN A 152 12.37 16.97 6.80
N ASN A 153 13.31 17.20 7.72
CA ASN A 153 13.17 18.24 8.72
C ASN A 153 13.63 19.56 8.09
N HIS A 154 12.74 20.54 8.00
CA HIS A 154 13.15 21.93 7.79
C HIS A 154 13.32 22.59 9.16
N GLU A 155 14.35 23.42 9.34
CA GLU A 155 14.40 24.36 10.47
C GLU A 155 13.45 25.54 10.23
N GLU A 156 12.95 26.07 11.36
CA GLU A 156 12.03 27.20 11.58
C GLU A 156 10.51 26.91 11.59
N TRP A 157 10.07 26.39 12.75
CA TRP A 157 8.78 26.63 13.42
C TRP A 157 7.50 25.96 12.91
N VAL A 158 7.55 25.17 11.84
CA VAL A 158 6.48 24.19 11.57
C VAL A 158 7.08 22.90 11.02
N GLN A 159 6.93 21.80 11.75
CA GLN A 159 7.27 20.46 11.26
C GLN A 159 6.19 20.11 10.22
N PHE A 160 6.51 20.17 8.93
CA PHE A 160 5.62 19.67 7.90
C PHE A 160 6.16 18.35 7.37
N ILE A 161 5.43 17.26 7.62
CA ILE A 161 5.93 15.91 7.38
C ILE A 161 5.26 15.36 6.14
N TYR A 162 6.01 15.51 5.07
CA TYR A 162 5.52 15.16 3.76
C TYR A 162 6.10 13.83 3.31
N LEU A 163 5.19 12.89 3.11
CA LEU A 163 5.47 11.52 2.68
C LEU A 163 5.73 11.49 1.16
N LEU A 164 6.99 11.57 0.72
CA LEU A 164 7.37 11.16 -0.65
C LEU A 164 7.46 9.64 -0.70
N VAL A 165 6.62 8.98 -1.49
CA VAL A 165 6.55 7.52 -1.47
C VAL A 165 7.28 6.89 -2.65
N MET A 166 8.17 5.94 -2.38
CA MET A 166 8.58 4.93 -3.37
C MET A 166 7.87 3.62 -3.02
N LEU A 167 7.45 2.88 -4.04
CA LEU A 167 6.69 1.64 -3.88
C LEU A 167 7.49 0.47 -4.45
N PHE A 168 7.59 -0.61 -3.69
CA PHE A 168 8.29 -1.81 -4.11
C PHE A 168 7.32 -2.78 -4.75
N LEU A 169 7.61 -3.17 -5.99
CA LEU A 169 6.74 -4.00 -6.82
C LEU A 169 7.42 -5.29 -7.20
N ILE A 170 6.62 -6.36 -7.22
CA ILE A 170 6.94 -7.59 -7.94
C ILE A 170 6.22 -7.54 -9.28
N SER A 171 6.94 -7.60 -10.40
CA SER A 171 6.40 -7.56 -11.76
C SER A 171 6.38 -8.91 -12.46
N ASN A 172 5.65 -8.99 -13.58
CA ASN A 172 5.54 -10.20 -14.41
C ASN A 172 4.94 -11.42 -13.69
N MET A 173 4.06 -11.18 -12.72
CA MET A 173 3.31 -12.25 -12.05
C MET A 173 2.52 -13.06 -13.09
N ARG A 174 2.86 -14.35 -13.26
CA ARG A 174 2.16 -15.30 -14.13
C ARG A 174 1.28 -16.22 -13.30
N SER A 175 0.03 -16.40 -13.72
CA SER A 175 -0.86 -17.42 -13.17
C SER A 175 -0.39 -18.82 -13.61
N TYR A 176 0.31 -19.56 -12.75
CA TYR A 176 0.74 -20.92 -13.08
C TYR A 176 -0.38 -21.93 -12.74
N PHE A 177 -1.04 -22.45 -13.77
CA PHE A 177 -1.80 -23.69 -13.67
C PHE A 177 -0.81 -24.86 -13.76
N LYS A 178 -0.56 -25.54 -12.63
CA LYS A 178 0.15 -26.83 -12.50
C LYS A 178 1.53 -26.93 -13.19
N SER A 179 2.61 -26.68 -12.44
CA SER A 179 3.86 -27.43 -12.66
C SER A 179 4.63 -27.55 -11.36
N SER A 180 5.00 -28.79 -11.02
CA SER A 180 6.01 -29.26 -10.06
C SER A 180 6.47 -28.31 -8.94
N MET A 181 6.28 -28.76 -7.70
CA MET A 181 6.74 -28.20 -6.42
C MET A 181 8.29 -28.02 -6.28
N SER A 182 9.06 -28.20 -7.38
CA SER A 182 10.52 -28.24 -7.42
C SER A 182 11.20 -26.91 -7.77
N ASP A 183 10.47 -25.90 -8.24
CA ASP A 183 11.03 -24.60 -8.62
C ASP A 183 10.67 -23.51 -7.59
N ARG A 184 10.99 -23.74 -6.31
CA ARG A 184 10.90 -22.69 -5.27
C ARG A 184 12.00 -21.67 -5.50
N VAL A 185 11.76 -20.78 -6.44
CA VAL A 185 12.59 -19.60 -6.67
C VAL A 185 12.24 -18.59 -5.57
N LEU A 186 13.21 -18.29 -4.70
CA LEU A 186 13.08 -17.25 -3.67
C LEU A 186 12.53 -15.96 -4.28
N CYS A 187 11.43 -15.51 -3.70
CA CYS A 187 10.91 -14.15 -3.85
C CYS A 187 11.97 -13.13 -3.43
N CYS A 188 11.94 -11.92 -3.99
CA CYS A 188 12.92 -10.88 -3.71
C CYS A 188 13.24 -10.78 -2.22
N SER A 189 14.51 -10.98 -1.89
CA SER A 189 15.01 -10.93 -0.53
C SER A 189 16.29 -10.11 -0.52
N LEU A 190 16.30 -9.11 0.35
CA LEU A 190 17.41 -8.25 0.78
C LEU A 190 17.85 -7.14 -0.21
N MET A 191 17.02 -6.09 -0.33
CA MET A 191 17.50 -4.74 -0.70
C MET A 191 17.58 -3.79 0.51
N LEU A 192 17.48 -4.29 1.75
CA LEU A 192 17.70 -3.45 2.95
C LEU A 192 19.18 -3.10 3.20
N HIS A 193 20.15 -3.68 2.47
CA HIS A 193 21.59 -3.50 2.75
C HIS A 193 22.32 -2.46 1.87
N PHE A 194 21.68 -1.86 0.86
CA PHE A 194 22.40 -0.97 -0.09
C PHE A 194 22.06 0.52 -0.04
N PHE A 195 20.98 0.94 0.61
CA PHE A 195 20.52 2.35 0.51
C PHE A 195 20.74 3.23 1.75
N GLN A 196 21.44 2.75 2.78
CA GLN A 196 21.87 3.58 3.90
C GLN A 196 23.10 4.46 3.60
N ARG A 197 23.59 4.50 2.34
CA ARG A 197 24.82 5.22 1.96
C ARG A 197 24.62 6.41 1.01
N SER A 198 23.39 6.78 0.70
CA SER A 198 23.11 7.83 -0.31
C SER A 198 22.46 9.10 0.23
N THR A 199 22.23 9.23 1.54
CA THR A 199 21.60 10.44 2.14
C THR A 199 22.63 11.38 2.76
N VAL A 200 23.75 11.60 2.08
CA VAL A 200 24.61 12.76 2.27
C VAL A 200 25.00 13.21 0.87
N GLU A 201 24.76 14.48 0.55
CA GLU A 201 24.96 15.15 -0.75
C GLU A 201 23.78 15.06 -1.73
N VAL A 202 22.82 15.98 -1.62
CA VAL A 202 22.71 17.19 -2.47
C VAL A 202 22.12 18.33 -1.64
#